data_AF-A0A9E2GIH6-F1
#
_entry.id   AF-A0A9E2GIH6-F1
#
_cell.length_a   1.000
_cell.length_b   1.000
_cell.length_c   1.000
_cell.angle_alpha   90.00
_cell.angle_beta   90.00
_cell.angle_gamma   90.00
#
_symmetry.space_group_name_H-M   'P 1'
#
loop_
_entity.id
_entity.type
_entity.pdbx_description
1 polymer ?
#
loop_
_entity_poly.entity_id
_entity_poly.type
_entity_poly.pdbx_seq_one_letter_code
_entity_poly.pdbx_strand_id
1 'polypeptide(L)'
;MDKNKKYIADQIDSMPIDQARLKIASGFFGDIGSPSHAFAFSWLSAKEANLRDAKEAKIKSLDKASISFSSTSTWHEIEREYDISKRSFGKRINFIRDQFKRKIIFRDLEQAYLLAHYGFHKPSVVLAGSVIEELLRLYLVHKKVTPTKNNLDSYIKACDENDLLKAAIHRLADSVRQFRNTVHLEKETTSRHTISKSTAIGAVASIFTIANDFKEAPNLGFQRIAGGSR
;
A
#
# COMPACT_ATOMS: atom_id res chain seq x y z
N MET A 1 7.32 35.37 -39.98
CA MET A 1 7.99 35.86 -38.75
C MET A 1 9.10 36.80 -39.17
N ASP A 2 9.19 37.97 -38.55
CA ASP A 2 10.30 38.92 -38.78
C ASP A 2 11.65 38.24 -38.51
N LYS A 3 12.70 38.55 -39.29
CA LYS A 3 14.03 37.95 -39.17
C LYS A 3 14.60 38.13 -37.76
N ASN A 4 14.36 39.30 -37.15
CA ASN A 4 14.80 39.58 -35.78
C ASN A 4 14.06 38.71 -34.75
N LYS A 5 12.73 38.59 -34.87
CA LYS A 5 11.93 37.70 -34.01
C LYS A 5 12.33 36.23 -34.16
N LYS A 6 12.67 35.80 -35.39
CA LYS A 6 13.18 34.45 -35.66
C LYS A 6 14.50 34.18 -34.94
N TYR A 7 15.44 35.11 -35.05
CA TYR A 7 16.71 35.01 -34.34
C TYR A 7 16.52 34.88 -32.82
N ILE A 8 15.66 35.71 -32.22
CA ILE A 8 15.36 35.68 -30.78
C ILE A 8 14.76 34.33 -30.36
N ALA A 9 13.78 33.83 -31.11
CA ALA A 9 13.15 32.54 -30.85
C ALA A 9 14.17 31.38 -30.89
N ASP A 10 14.97 31.31 -31.95
CA ASP A 10 15.97 30.26 -32.15
C ASP A 10 17.03 30.26 -31.01
N GLN A 11 17.43 31.44 -30.54
CA GLN A 11 18.33 31.58 -29.40
C GLN A 11 17.67 31.10 -28.09
N ILE A 12 16.44 31.51 -27.80
CA ILE A 12 15.73 31.07 -26.59
C ILE A 12 15.50 29.55 -26.61
N ASP A 13 15.17 28.98 -27.77
CA ASP A 13 14.90 27.55 -27.91
C ASP A 13 16.14 26.69 -27.67
N SER A 14 17.32 27.17 -28.08
CA SER A 14 18.61 26.48 -27.93
C SER A 14 19.25 26.53 -26.54
N MET A 15 18.69 27.30 -25.58
CA MET A 15 19.25 27.41 -24.23
C MET A 15 18.31 26.89 -23.12
N PRO A 16 18.87 26.50 -21.95
CA PRO A 16 18.10 26.19 -20.75
C PRO A 16 17.23 27.39 -20.30
N ILE A 17 16.08 27.11 -19.71
CA ILE A 17 15.11 28.14 -19.28
C ILE A 17 15.76 29.18 -18.37
N ASP A 18 16.52 28.73 -17.36
CA ASP A 18 17.14 29.65 -16.39
C ASP A 18 18.14 30.60 -17.06
N GLN A 19 18.87 30.10 -18.07
CA GLN A 19 19.77 30.93 -18.86
C GLN A 19 19.02 31.93 -19.75
N ALA A 20 17.90 31.52 -20.35
CA ALA A 20 17.05 32.41 -21.12
C ALA A 20 16.46 33.55 -20.25
N ARG A 21 16.01 33.22 -19.04
CA ARG A 21 15.50 34.21 -18.06
C ARG A 21 16.55 35.26 -17.74
N LEU A 22 17.77 34.82 -17.43
CA LEU A 22 18.88 35.71 -17.12
C LEU A 22 19.23 36.64 -18.28
N LYS A 23 19.30 36.11 -19.51
CA LYS A 23 19.60 36.92 -20.70
C LYS A 23 18.49 37.92 -21.04
N ILE A 24 17.23 37.55 -20.88
CA ILE A 24 16.10 38.47 -21.09
C ILE A 24 16.16 39.57 -20.02
N ALA A 25 16.34 39.22 -18.75
CA ALA A 25 16.43 40.18 -17.66
C ALA A 25 17.61 41.15 -17.78
N SER A 26 18.71 40.71 -18.40
CA SER A 26 19.87 41.57 -18.67
C SER A 26 19.72 42.47 -19.90
N GLY A 27 18.57 42.47 -20.59
CA GLY A 27 18.35 43.25 -21.81
C GLY A 27 19.07 42.71 -23.05
N PHE A 28 19.55 41.46 -23.05
CA PHE A 28 20.33 40.90 -24.16
C PHE A 28 19.55 40.87 -25.49
N PHE A 29 18.24 40.72 -25.43
CA PHE A 29 17.36 40.68 -26.61
C PHE A 29 16.70 42.03 -26.92
N GLY A 30 17.33 43.13 -26.47
CA GLY A 30 16.85 44.50 -26.60
C GLY A 30 16.55 45.13 -25.25
N ASP A 31 16.49 46.46 -25.24
CA ASP A 31 16.22 47.24 -24.03
C ASP A 31 14.93 46.81 -23.36
N ILE A 32 14.90 46.87 -22.03
CA ILE A 32 13.72 46.51 -21.24
C ILE A 32 12.55 47.41 -21.67
N GLY A 33 11.43 46.77 -22.06
CA GLY A 33 10.25 47.45 -22.60
C GLY A 33 10.24 47.63 -24.12
N SER A 34 11.33 47.32 -24.82
CA SER A 34 11.35 47.32 -26.29
C SER A 34 10.48 46.21 -26.88
N PRO A 35 10.03 46.33 -28.15
CA PRO A 35 9.28 45.28 -28.83
C PRO A 35 10.03 43.94 -28.90
N SER A 36 11.36 43.98 -29.02
CA SER A 36 12.22 42.78 -29.04
C SER A 36 12.27 42.10 -27.67
N HIS A 37 12.41 42.87 -26.59
CA HIS A 37 12.36 42.36 -25.22
C HIS A 37 10.99 41.76 -24.88
N ALA A 38 9.90 42.45 -25.25
CA ALA A 38 8.54 41.97 -25.04
C ALA A 38 8.28 40.64 -25.80
N PHE A 39 8.78 40.54 -27.03
CA PHE A 39 8.70 39.32 -27.81
C PHE A 39 9.50 38.18 -27.16
N ALA A 40 10.74 38.44 -26.72
CA ALA A 40 11.58 37.45 -26.04
C ALA A 40 10.91 36.89 -24.77
N PHE A 41 10.33 37.78 -23.95
CA PHE A 41 9.61 37.41 -22.74
C PHE A 41 8.36 36.56 -23.03
N SER A 42 7.57 36.97 -24.04
CA SER A 42 6.38 36.23 -24.47
C SER A 42 6.72 34.84 -25.01
N TRP A 43 7.79 34.73 -25.81
CA TRP A 43 8.27 33.45 -26.35
C TRP A 43 8.72 32.50 -25.24
N LEU A 44 9.52 32.98 -24.29
CA LEU A 44 9.95 32.18 -23.16
C LEU A 44 8.76 31.71 -22.31
N SER A 45 7.78 32.59 -22.07
CA SER A 45 6.56 32.24 -21.33
C SER A 45 5.77 31.12 -22.02
N ALA A 46 5.67 31.17 -23.36
CA ALA A 46 5.04 30.11 -24.15
C ALA A 46 5.83 28.79 -24.08
N LYS A 47 7.16 28.84 -24.17
CA LYS A 47 8.04 27.68 -23.98
C LYS A 47 7.85 27.03 -22.62
N GLU A 48 7.77 27.82 -21.56
CA GLU A 48 7.52 27.35 -20.19
C GLU A 48 6.12 26.76 -20.00
N ALA A 49 5.10 27.35 -20.62
CA ALA A 49 3.75 26.79 -20.65
C ALA A 49 3.73 25.41 -21.32
N ASN A 50 4.31 25.29 -22.52
CA ASN A 50 4.40 24.01 -23.23
C ASN A 50 5.14 22.93 -22.42
N LEU A 51 6.20 23.31 -21.69
CA LEU A 51 6.93 22.37 -20.82
C LEU A 51 6.12 21.95 -19.59
N ARG A 52 5.29 22.84 -19.03
CA ARG A 52 4.34 22.48 -17.98
C ARG A 52 3.28 21.54 -18.51
N ASP A 53 2.67 21.84 -19.64
CA ASP A 53 1.66 20.99 -20.26
C ASP A 53 2.22 19.62 -20.65
N ALA A 54 3.45 19.56 -21.16
CA ALA A 54 4.13 18.30 -21.44
C ALA A 54 4.43 17.49 -20.17
N LYS A 55 4.80 18.14 -19.06
CA LYS A 55 4.97 17.48 -17.76
C LYS A 55 3.63 16.99 -17.22
N GLU A 56 2.57 17.78 -17.31
CA GLU A 56 1.22 17.37 -16.90
C GLU A 56 0.70 16.21 -17.75
N ALA A 57 0.91 16.23 -19.06
CA ALA A 57 0.56 15.12 -19.94
C ALA A 57 1.37 13.86 -19.60
N LYS A 58 2.65 14.01 -19.26
CA LYS A 58 3.49 12.89 -18.80
C LYS A 58 2.99 12.33 -17.47
N ILE A 59 2.62 13.19 -16.51
CA ILE A 59 2.01 12.79 -15.24
C ILE A 59 0.67 12.07 -15.49
N LYS A 60 -0.21 12.63 -16.32
CA LYS A 60 -1.48 11.99 -16.71
C LYS A 60 -1.27 10.67 -17.45
N SER A 61 -0.19 10.52 -18.21
CA SER A 61 0.17 9.25 -18.86
C SER A 61 0.72 8.22 -17.87
N LEU A 62 1.44 8.67 -16.84
CA LEU A 62 1.85 7.85 -15.69
C LEU A 62 0.66 7.45 -14.83
N ASP A 63 -0.36 8.31 -14.72
CA ASP A 63 -1.66 8.00 -14.10
C ASP A 63 -2.49 7.03 -14.95
N LYS A 64 -2.40 7.07 -16.28
CA LYS A 64 -3.06 6.08 -17.16
C LYS A 64 -2.33 4.74 -17.20
N ALA A 65 -1.01 4.77 -16.98
CA ALA A 65 -0.19 3.59 -16.68
C ALA A 65 -0.20 3.25 -15.18
N SER A 66 -0.93 4.00 -14.34
CA SER A 66 -1.02 3.71 -12.92
C SER A 66 -1.84 2.46 -12.74
N ILE A 67 -1.10 1.40 -12.41
CA ILE A 67 -1.52 0.19 -11.74
C ILE A 67 -2.92 -0.25 -12.17
N SER A 68 -2.99 -0.93 -13.31
CA SER A 68 -4.03 -1.93 -13.48
C SER A 68 -3.87 -2.92 -12.32
N PHE A 69 -4.60 -2.68 -11.23
CA PHE A 69 -4.76 -3.59 -10.10
C PHE A 69 -5.60 -4.78 -10.58
N SER A 70 -5.06 -5.53 -11.54
CA SER A 70 -5.60 -6.84 -11.86
C SER A 70 -5.38 -7.71 -10.62
N SER A 71 -6.42 -7.96 -9.84
CA SER A 71 -6.33 -8.84 -8.65
C SER A 71 -5.72 -10.22 -8.95
N THR A 72 -5.79 -10.67 -10.21
CA THR A 72 -5.16 -11.89 -10.69
C THR A 72 -3.64 -11.78 -10.70
N SER A 73 -3.05 -10.63 -11.10
CA SER A 73 -1.60 -10.46 -11.09
C SER A 73 -1.05 -10.36 -9.66
N THR A 74 -1.75 -9.67 -8.75
CA THR A 74 -1.29 -9.49 -7.36
C THR A 74 -1.10 -10.82 -6.63
N TRP A 75 -2.06 -11.74 -6.74
CA TRP A 75 -1.95 -13.03 -6.06
C TRP A 75 -0.83 -13.92 -6.61
N HIS A 76 -0.49 -13.81 -7.89
CA HIS A 76 0.68 -14.51 -8.44
C HIS A 76 1.99 -13.99 -7.85
N GLU A 77 2.09 -12.68 -7.59
CA GLU A 77 3.27 -12.13 -6.93
C GLU A 77 3.36 -12.53 -5.45
N ILE A 78 2.22 -12.48 -4.74
CA ILE A 78 2.11 -12.98 -3.36
C ILE A 78 2.52 -14.46 -3.30
N GLU A 79 2.02 -15.28 -4.22
CA GLU A 79 2.34 -16.70 -4.27
C GLU A 79 3.83 -16.92 -4.51
N ARG A 80 4.45 -16.17 -5.42
CA ARG A 80 5.89 -16.25 -5.68
C ARG A 80 6.74 -15.84 -4.47
N GLU A 81 6.31 -14.84 -3.71
CA GLU A 81 7.09 -14.29 -2.59
C GLU A 81 6.90 -15.08 -1.29
N TYR A 82 5.68 -15.51 -1.00
CA TYR A 82 5.32 -16.14 0.28
C TYR A 82 5.01 -17.63 0.17
N ASP A 83 5.05 -18.22 -1.03
CA ASP A 83 4.64 -19.60 -1.32
C ASP A 83 3.19 -19.90 -0.92
N ILE A 84 2.30 -18.90 -1.07
CA ILE A 84 0.90 -18.97 -0.66
C ILE A 84 -0.03 -18.49 -1.77
N SER A 85 -0.74 -19.43 -2.36
CA SER A 85 -1.81 -19.14 -3.33
C SER A 85 -3.06 -18.58 -2.66
N LYS A 86 -3.87 -17.84 -3.44
CA LYS A 86 -5.21 -17.37 -3.04
C LYS A 86 -6.08 -18.51 -2.51
N ARG A 87 -5.97 -19.69 -3.14
CA ARG A 87 -6.72 -20.89 -2.78
C ARG A 87 -6.25 -21.48 -1.46
N SER A 88 -4.94 -21.61 -1.22
CA SER A 88 -4.41 -22.17 0.02
C SER A 88 -4.73 -21.26 1.21
N PHE A 89 -4.55 -19.95 1.06
CA PHE A 89 -4.99 -18.96 2.06
C PHE A 89 -6.50 -19.06 2.33
N GLY A 90 -7.32 -19.13 1.27
CA GLY A 90 -8.77 -19.26 1.39
C GLY A 90 -9.24 -20.53 2.13
N LYS A 91 -8.46 -21.61 2.09
CA LYS A 91 -8.74 -22.82 2.90
C LYS A 91 -8.45 -22.57 4.38
N ARG A 92 -7.37 -21.86 4.72
CA ARG A 92 -7.00 -21.54 6.11
C ARG A 92 -8.07 -20.71 6.83
N ILE A 93 -8.76 -19.84 6.09
CA ILE A 93 -9.82 -18.98 6.63
C ILE A 93 -11.24 -19.50 6.31
N ASN A 94 -11.39 -20.79 6.03
CA ASN A 94 -12.67 -21.35 5.59
C ASN A 94 -13.78 -21.30 6.66
N PHE A 95 -13.42 -21.08 7.93
CA PHE A 95 -14.38 -20.81 9.01
C PHE A 95 -15.16 -19.50 8.80
N ILE A 96 -14.66 -18.57 7.97
CA ILE A 96 -15.35 -17.34 7.58
C ILE A 96 -16.34 -17.69 6.47
N ARG A 97 -17.60 -17.97 6.83
CA ARG A 97 -18.65 -18.35 5.86
C ARG A 97 -19.23 -17.17 5.08
N ASP A 98 -19.16 -15.97 5.66
CA ASP A 98 -19.66 -14.74 5.07
C ASP A 98 -18.80 -14.34 3.85
N GLN A 99 -19.40 -14.39 2.66
CA GLN A 99 -18.71 -14.09 1.41
C GLN A 99 -18.26 -12.63 1.32
N PHE A 100 -19.03 -11.70 1.88
CA PHE A 100 -18.68 -10.28 1.89
C PHE A 100 -17.44 -10.07 2.74
N LYS A 101 -17.40 -10.59 3.97
CA LYS A 101 -16.22 -10.50 4.84
C LYS A 101 -14.98 -11.13 4.21
N ARG A 102 -15.12 -12.32 3.60
CA ARG A 102 -14.02 -12.93 2.83
C ARG A 102 -13.52 -12.00 1.74
N LYS A 103 -14.41 -11.45 0.92
CA LYS A 103 -14.04 -10.55 -0.19
C LYS A 103 -13.25 -9.33 0.31
N ILE A 104 -13.68 -8.73 1.43
CA ILE A 104 -12.97 -7.61 2.05
C ILE A 104 -11.58 -8.01 2.53
N ILE A 105 -11.45 -9.15 3.23
CA ILE A 105 -10.14 -9.67 3.70
C ILE A 105 -9.18 -9.89 2.52
N PHE A 106 -9.64 -10.51 1.43
CA PHE A 106 -8.81 -10.73 0.25
C PHE A 106 -8.35 -9.40 -0.38
N ARG A 107 -9.26 -8.44 -0.54
CA ARG A 107 -8.94 -7.11 -1.09
C ARG A 107 -7.94 -6.37 -0.21
N ASP A 108 -8.16 -6.33 1.09
CA ASP A 108 -7.34 -5.54 2.01
C ASP A 108 -5.94 -6.16 2.16
N LEU A 109 -5.83 -7.49 2.08
CA LEU A 109 -4.55 -8.19 1.99
C LEU A 109 -3.79 -7.83 0.70
N GLU A 110 -4.46 -7.92 -0.46
CA GLU A 110 -3.87 -7.53 -1.76
C GLU A 110 -3.38 -6.07 -1.72
N GLN A 111 -4.17 -5.16 -1.16
CA GLN A 111 -3.80 -3.76 -1.01
C GLN A 111 -2.64 -3.56 -0.04
N ALA A 112 -2.62 -4.24 1.10
CA ALA A 112 -1.54 -4.15 2.07
C ALA A 112 -0.21 -4.59 1.45
N TYR A 113 -0.22 -5.67 0.67
CA TYR A 113 0.92 -6.16 -0.10
C TYR A 113 1.43 -5.12 -1.10
N LEU A 114 0.53 -4.55 -1.92
CA LEU A 114 0.92 -3.56 -2.94
C LEU A 114 1.46 -2.28 -2.29
N LEU A 115 0.82 -1.79 -1.22
CA LEU A 115 1.31 -0.64 -0.45
C LEU A 115 2.73 -0.88 0.09
N ALA A 116 3.04 -2.08 0.59
CA ALA A 116 4.39 -2.42 1.06
C ALA A 116 5.42 -2.31 -0.08
N HIS A 117 5.05 -2.82 -1.26
CA HIS A 117 5.92 -2.90 -2.43
C HIS A 117 6.15 -1.56 -3.13
N TYR A 118 5.16 -0.66 -3.13
CA TYR A 118 5.22 0.65 -3.77
C TYR A 118 5.67 1.79 -2.82
N GLY A 119 6.24 1.48 -1.66
CA GLY A 119 6.83 2.49 -0.77
C GLY A 119 5.87 3.09 0.26
N PHE A 120 4.62 2.65 0.31
CA PHE A 120 3.60 3.13 1.26
C PHE A 120 3.58 2.30 2.55
N HIS A 121 4.72 2.25 3.24
CA HIS A 121 4.97 1.33 4.35
C HIS A 121 4.04 1.56 5.56
N LYS A 122 3.80 2.81 5.94
CA LYS A 122 2.88 3.16 7.04
C LYS A 122 1.45 2.68 6.76
N PRO A 123 0.80 3.06 5.63
CA PRO A 123 -0.50 2.52 5.24
C PRO A 123 -0.54 1.00 5.16
N SER A 124 0.52 0.37 4.64
CA SER A 124 0.61 -1.10 4.54
C SER A 124 0.53 -1.77 5.92
N VAL A 125 1.31 -1.31 6.90
CA VAL A 125 1.29 -1.85 8.27
C VAL A 125 -0.08 -1.65 8.93
N VAL A 126 -0.69 -0.47 8.75
CA VAL A 126 -2.05 -0.21 9.28
C VAL A 126 -3.04 -1.19 8.71
N LEU A 127 -3.04 -1.38 7.39
CA LEU A 127 -3.98 -2.26 6.70
C LEU A 127 -3.73 -3.74 7.07
N ALA A 128 -2.47 -4.17 7.11
CA ALA A 128 -2.10 -5.52 7.55
C ALA A 128 -2.56 -5.80 9.00
N GLY A 129 -2.35 -4.83 9.90
CA GLY A 129 -2.84 -4.93 11.28
C GLY A 129 -4.37 -5.03 11.37
N SER A 130 -5.10 -4.28 10.54
CA SER A 130 -6.57 -4.38 10.45
C SER A 130 -7.04 -5.74 9.90
N VAL A 131 -6.34 -6.32 8.92
CA VAL A 131 -6.62 -7.67 8.42
C VAL A 131 -6.40 -8.71 9.53
N ILE A 132 -5.30 -8.62 10.28
CA ILE A 132 -5.03 -9.50 11.42
C ILE A 132 -6.12 -9.37 12.48
N GLU A 133 -6.49 -8.13 12.85
CA GLU A 133 -7.54 -7.86 13.83
C GLU A 133 -8.87 -8.53 13.45
N GLU A 134 -9.29 -8.39 12.19
CA GLU A 134 -10.53 -8.99 11.71
C GLU A 134 -10.44 -10.52 11.63
N LEU A 135 -9.31 -11.09 11.23
CA LEU A 135 -9.09 -12.54 11.23
C LEU A 135 -9.19 -13.12 12.64
N LEU A 136 -8.53 -12.50 13.62
CA LEU A 136 -8.58 -12.95 15.02
C LEU A 136 -9.99 -12.82 15.59
N ARG A 137 -10.66 -11.69 15.35
CA ARG A 137 -12.05 -11.47 15.79
C ARG A 137 -12.98 -12.55 15.26
N LEU A 138 -12.92 -12.85 13.96
CA LEU A 138 -13.76 -13.87 13.33
C LEU A 138 -13.40 -15.28 13.80
N TYR A 139 -12.12 -15.54 14.07
CA TYR A 139 -11.66 -16.82 14.60
C TYR A 139 -12.16 -17.06 16.03
N LEU A 140 -12.12 -16.04 16.90
CA LEU A 140 -12.71 -16.10 18.24
C LEU A 140 -14.22 -16.37 18.19
N VAL A 141 -14.95 -15.69 17.30
CA VAL A 141 -16.38 -15.98 17.06
C VAL A 141 -16.59 -17.43 16.64
N HIS A 142 -15.76 -17.95 15.73
CA HIS A 142 -15.82 -19.35 15.30
C HIS A 142 -15.55 -20.34 16.46
N LYS A 143 -14.59 -20.00 17.34
CA LYS A 143 -14.24 -20.80 18.53
C LYS A 143 -15.15 -20.55 19.73
N LYS A 144 -16.13 -19.63 19.61
CA LYS A 144 -17.05 -19.22 20.67
C LYS A 144 -16.34 -18.69 21.92
N VAL A 145 -15.22 -18.00 21.73
CA VAL A 145 -14.47 -17.33 22.79
C VAL A 145 -14.82 -15.86 22.79
N THR A 146 -15.16 -15.32 23.96
CA THR A 146 -15.52 -13.92 24.13
C THR A 146 -14.32 -13.13 24.63
N PRO A 147 -13.79 -12.17 23.86
CA PRO A 147 -12.72 -11.31 24.32
C PRO A 147 -13.25 -10.28 25.34
N THR A 148 -12.34 -9.77 26.19
CA THR A 148 -12.68 -8.77 27.21
C THR A 148 -13.12 -7.42 26.62
N LYS A 149 -12.57 -7.04 25.46
CA LYS A 149 -12.92 -5.81 24.73
C LYS A 149 -12.88 -6.06 23.23
N ASN A 150 -13.49 -5.15 22.47
CA ASN A 150 -13.49 -5.18 21.01
C ASN A 150 -12.31 -4.40 20.42
N ASN A 151 -11.11 -4.95 20.55
CA ASN A 151 -9.90 -4.41 19.92
C ASN A 151 -8.84 -5.50 19.72
N LEU A 152 -7.86 -5.24 18.85
CA LEU A 152 -6.77 -6.15 18.52
C LEU A 152 -6.01 -6.71 19.75
N ASP A 153 -5.72 -5.88 20.78
CA ASP A 153 -5.01 -6.33 21.99
C ASP A 153 -5.81 -7.40 22.75
N SER A 154 -7.10 -7.16 22.96
CA SER A 154 -8.00 -8.10 23.61
C SER A 154 -8.24 -9.37 22.78
N TYR A 155 -8.21 -9.28 21.44
CA TYR A 155 -8.32 -10.47 20.59
C TYR A 155 -7.07 -11.34 20.64
N ILE A 156 -5.89 -10.71 20.63
CA ILE A 156 -4.60 -11.38 20.77
C ILE A 156 -4.53 -12.13 22.11
N LYS A 157 -4.88 -11.46 23.22
CA LYS A 157 -4.90 -12.06 24.56
C LYS A 157 -5.89 -13.21 24.69
N ALA A 158 -7.11 -13.04 24.18
CA ALA A 158 -8.12 -14.10 24.22
C ALA A 158 -7.66 -15.36 23.45
N CYS A 159 -6.93 -15.19 22.35
CA CYS A 159 -6.34 -16.33 21.63
C CYS A 159 -5.24 -17.04 22.43
N ASP A 160 -4.40 -16.30 23.16
CA ASP A 160 -3.32 -16.84 23.98
C ASP A 160 -3.86 -17.57 25.21
N GLU A 161 -4.77 -16.93 25.96
CA GLU A 161 -5.41 -17.46 27.16
C GLU A 161 -6.24 -18.75 26.91
N ASN A 162 -6.63 -19.00 25.66
CA ASN A 162 -7.43 -20.16 25.27
C ASN A 162 -6.64 -21.16 24.39
N ASP A 163 -5.31 -21.05 24.33
CA ASP A 163 -4.42 -21.93 23.54
C ASP A 163 -4.83 -22.08 22.06
N LEU A 164 -5.45 -21.03 21.51
CA LEU A 164 -5.97 -21.02 20.15
C LEU A 164 -4.88 -20.75 19.12
N LEU A 165 -3.80 -20.10 19.54
CA LEU A 165 -2.60 -19.80 18.76
C LEU A 165 -1.34 -20.21 19.52
N LYS A 166 -0.28 -20.56 18.81
CA LYS A 166 1.04 -20.80 19.42
C LYS A 166 1.61 -19.49 19.98
N ALA A 167 2.37 -19.59 21.07
CA ALA A 167 3.01 -18.43 21.72
C ALA A 167 3.85 -17.56 20.75
N ALA A 168 4.52 -18.16 19.76
CA ALA A 168 5.26 -17.41 18.75
C ALA A 168 4.36 -16.55 17.85
N ILE A 169 3.16 -17.05 17.53
CA ILE A 169 2.16 -16.37 16.70
C ILE A 169 1.50 -15.22 17.49
N HIS A 170 1.27 -15.43 18.78
CA HIS A 170 0.85 -14.36 19.70
C HIS A 170 1.84 -13.19 19.69
N ARG A 171 3.13 -13.45 19.88
CA ARG A 171 4.18 -12.42 19.83
C ARG A 171 4.26 -11.72 18.47
N LEU A 172 4.05 -12.46 17.39
CA LEU A 172 4.03 -11.90 16.04
C LEU A 172 2.87 -10.91 15.85
N ALA A 173 1.66 -11.30 16.26
CA ALA A 173 0.49 -10.43 16.20
C ALA A 173 0.66 -9.17 17.07
N ASP A 174 1.24 -9.33 18.28
CA ASP A 174 1.53 -8.18 19.15
C ASP A 174 2.57 -7.24 18.52
N SER A 175 3.61 -7.78 17.87
CA SER A 175 4.59 -6.97 17.15
C SER A 175 3.94 -6.11 16.05
N VAL A 176 3.05 -6.69 15.24
CA VAL A 176 2.32 -5.93 14.22
C VAL A 176 1.40 -4.87 14.85
N ARG A 177 0.74 -5.20 15.97
CA ARG A 177 -0.06 -4.22 16.74
C ARG A 177 0.80 -3.04 17.20
N GLN A 178 2.00 -3.30 17.71
CA GLN A 178 2.92 -2.24 18.14
C GLN A 178 3.30 -1.32 16.96
N PHE A 179 3.69 -1.88 15.81
CA PHE A 179 4.02 -1.09 14.62
C PHE A 179 2.83 -0.30 14.08
N ARG A 180 1.63 -0.90 14.07
CA ARG A 180 0.39 -0.18 13.74
C ARG A 180 0.16 1.00 14.68
N ASN A 181 0.41 0.83 15.98
CA ASN A 181 0.23 1.91 16.94
C ASN A 181 1.30 3.00 16.85
N THR A 182 2.45 2.75 16.21
CA THR A 182 3.49 3.76 15.96
C THR A 182 3.05 4.83 14.95
N VAL A 183 2.03 4.55 14.13
CA VAL A 183 1.54 5.52 13.13
C VAL A 183 0.62 6.59 13.71
N HIS A 184 0.31 6.57 15.01
CA HIS A 184 -0.47 7.62 15.67
C HIS A 184 0.34 8.91 15.78
N LEU A 185 -0.28 10.05 15.42
CA LEU A 185 0.36 11.38 15.33
C LEU A 185 1.15 11.77 16.61
N GLU A 186 0.61 11.44 17.79
CA GLU A 186 1.25 11.71 19.09
C GLU A 186 2.61 11.01 19.26
N LYS A 187 2.84 9.92 18.53
CA LYS A 187 4.09 9.15 18.57
C LYS A 187 5.04 9.54 17.44
N GLU A 188 4.55 10.25 16.42
CA GLU A 188 5.34 10.67 15.24
C GLU A 188 6.33 11.80 15.57
N THR A 189 6.00 12.67 16.52
CA THR A 189 6.85 13.78 17.00
C THR A 189 8.20 13.33 17.58
N THR A 190 8.34 12.06 17.97
CA THR A 190 9.60 11.54 18.54
C THR A 190 10.62 11.05 17.50
N SER A 191 10.30 11.11 16.19
CA SER A 191 11.17 10.95 15.00
C SER A 191 12.13 9.74 14.90
N ARG A 192 12.23 8.88 15.92
CA ARG A 192 13.15 7.72 15.89
C ARG A 192 12.58 6.48 15.19
N HIS A 193 11.29 6.42 14.93
CA HIS A 193 10.63 5.22 14.42
C HIS A 193 9.90 5.48 13.10
N THR A 194 10.63 5.45 12.00
CA THR A 194 10.04 5.31 10.66
C THR A 194 9.75 3.84 10.38
N ILE A 195 8.57 3.54 9.81
CA ILE A 195 8.24 2.18 9.38
C ILE A 195 9.06 1.88 8.12
N SER A 196 10.02 0.96 8.24
CA SER A 196 10.86 0.52 7.14
C SER A 196 10.11 -0.37 6.15
N LYS A 197 10.67 -0.55 4.95
CA LYS A 197 10.17 -1.52 3.96
C LYS A 197 10.08 -2.94 4.56
N SER A 198 11.14 -3.38 5.25
CA SER A 198 11.18 -4.72 5.88
C SER A 198 10.10 -4.88 6.94
N THR A 199 9.79 -3.83 7.70
CA THR A 199 8.70 -3.86 8.69
C THR A 199 7.34 -4.04 8.01
N ALA A 200 7.08 -3.30 6.92
CA ALA A 200 5.82 -3.43 6.17
C ALA A 200 5.67 -4.82 5.53
N ILE A 201 6.71 -5.32 4.88
CA ILE A 201 6.75 -6.69 4.30
C ILE A 201 6.53 -7.73 5.41
N GLY A 202 7.20 -7.58 6.56
CA GLY A 202 7.02 -8.46 7.72
C GLY A 202 5.59 -8.45 8.28
N ALA A 203 4.93 -7.28 8.31
CA ALA A 203 3.53 -7.17 8.73
C ALA A 203 2.58 -7.90 7.76
N VAL A 204 2.81 -7.80 6.45
CA VAL A 204 2.06 -8.57 5.44
C VAL A 204 2.31 -10.08 5.59
N ALA A 205 3.57 -10.49 5.72
CA ALA A 205 3.95 -11.88 5.96
C ALA A 205 3.29 -12.49 7.22
N SER A 206 3.09 -11.66 8.24
CA SER A 206 2.44 -12.06 9.49
C SER A 206 0.99 -12.48 9.30
N ILE A 207 0.25 -11.88 8.34
CA ILE A 207 -1.13 -12.28 8.02
C ILE A 207 -1.18 -13.77 7.66
N PHE A 208 -0.26 -14.19 6.79
CA PHE A 208 -0.18 -15.58 6.34
C PHE A 208 0.25 -16.54 7.45
N THR A 209 1.25 -16.13 8.22
CA THR A 209 1.80 -16.91 9.33
C THR A 209 0.74 -17.16 10.41
N ILE A 210 -0.03 -16.14 10.75
CA ILE A 210 -1.17 -16.24 11.69
C ILE A 210 -2.27 -17.12 11.11
N ALA A 211 -2.65 -16.90 9.84
CA ALA A 211 -3.70 -17.69 9.21
C ALA A 211 -3.36 -19.19 9.14
N ASN A 212 -2.08 -19.53 8.96
CA ASN A 212 -1.63 -20.92 8.96
C ASN A 212 -1.77 -21.62 10.31
N ASP A 213 -1.82 -20.88 11.42
CA ASP A 213 -1.97 -21.44 12.76
C ASP A 213 -3.43 -21.63 13.19
N PHE A 214 -4.39 -21.12 12.40
CA PHE A 214 -5.80 -21.38 12.66
C PHE A 214 -6.09 -22.88 12.52
N LYS A 215 -6.37 -23.51 13.67
CA LYS A 215 -6.77 -24.91 13.75
C LYS A 215 -8.20 -25.05 13.27
N GLU A 216 -8.42 -25.91 12.28
CA GLU A 216 -9.78 -26.41 12.05
C GLU A 216 -10.24 -27.12 13.32
N ALA A 217 -11.52 -26.97 13.69
CA ALA A 217 -12.08 -27.83 14.73
C ALA A 217 -11.87 -29.28 14.29
N PRO A 218 -11.50 -30.22 15.17
CA PRO A 218 -11.59 -31.63 14.82
C PRO A 218 -13.00 -31.85 14.30
N ASN A 219 -13.12 -32.29 13.05
CA ASN A 219 -14.38 -32.83 12.57
C ASN A 219 -14.80 -33.84 13.64
N LEU A 220 -15.91 -33.58 14.33
CA LEU A 220 -16.60 -34.59 15.12
C LEU A 220 -17.01 -35.64 14.10
N GLY A 221 -16.06 -36.52 13.79
CA GLY A 221 -16.24 -37.64 12.92
C GLY A 221 -17.39 -38.41 13.53
N PHE A 222 -18.45 -38.55 12.76
CA PHE A 222 -19.43 -39.60 12.93
C PHE A 222 -18.68 -40.88 13.27
N GLN A 223 -18.64 -41.24 14.56
CA GLN A 223 -18.32 -42.60 14.96
C GLN A 223 -19.46 -43.41 14.35
N ARG A 224 -19.18 -44.08 13.22
CA ARG A 224 -20.00 -45.18 12.77
C ARG A 224 -19.98 -46.17 13.92
N ILE A 225 -21.08 -46.20 14.67
CA ILE A 225 -21.41 -47.28 15.59
C ILE A 225 -21.49 -48.51 14.70
N ALA A 226 -20.40 -49.28 14.64
CA ALA A 226 -20.41 -50.60 14.06
C ALA A 226 -21.21 -51.49 15.01
N GLY A 227 -22.54 -51.48 14.82
CA GLY A 227 -23.42 -52.54 15.31
C GLY A 227 -23.06 -53.83 14.60
N GLY A 228 -22.12 -54.58 15.18
CA GLY A 228 -21.84 -55.96 14.82
C GLY A 228 -22.50 -56.87 15.84
N SER A 229 -23.78 -57.15 15.65
CA SER A 229 -24.43 -58.31 16.24
C SER A 229 -23.99 -59.55 15.47
N ARG A 230 -23.34 -60.50 16.15
CA ARG A 230 -23.63 -61.94 16.16
C ARG A 230 -22.65 -62.66 17.06
#